data_AF-A0A845C199-F1
#
_entry.id   AF-A0A845C199-F1
#
_cell.length_a   1.000
_cell.length_b   1.000
_cell.length_c   1.000
_cell.angle_alpha   90.00
_cell.angle_beta   90.00
_cell.angle_gamma   90.00
#
_symmetry.space_group_name_H-M   'P 1'
#
loop_
_entity.id
_entity.type
_entity.pdbx_description
1 polymer ?
#
loop_
_entity_poly.entity_id
_entity_poly.type
_entity_poly.pdbx_seq_one_letter_code
_entity_poly.pdbx_strand_id
1 'polypeptide(L)' 'MPRNVTLFTGQWADLPLSELAAKTSEWGFDGLELAGWG' A
#
# COMPACT_ATOMS: atom_id res chain seq x y z
N MET A 1 10.49 -19.95 2.46
CA MET A 1 10.41 -18.47 2.42
C MET A 1 8.95 -18.06 2.47
N PRO A 2 8.55 -17.14 3.38
CA PRO A 2 7.23 -16.53 3.31
C PRO A 2 7.06 -15.80 1.98
N ARG A 3 5.84 -15.74 1.46
CA ARG A 3 5.51 -14.98 0.25
C ARG A 3 5.27 -13.53 0.66
N ASN A 4 5.82 -12.58 -0.08
CA ASN A 4 5.57 -11.17 0.15
C ASN A 4 4.07 -10.87 -0.01
N VAL A 5 3.51 -10.08 0.91
CA VAL A 5 2.13 -9.62 0.90
C VAL A 5 2.12 -8.12 0.65
N THR A 6 1.53 -7.73 -0.46
CA THR A 6 1.49 -6.34 -0.94
C THR A 6 0.08 -5.78 -0.78
N LEU A 7 -0.05 -4.54 -0.32
CA LEU A 7 -1.33 -3.85 -0.29
C LEU A 7 -1.62 -3.22 -1.65
N PHE A 8 -2.74 -3.60 -2.27
CA PHE A 8 -3.25 -2.91 -3.44
C PHE A 8 -3.85 -1.56 -3.06
N THR A 9 -3.31 -0.49 -3.65
CA THR A 9 -3.71 0.87 -3.30
C THR A 9 -5.07 1.27 -3.89
N GLY A 10 -5.66 0.47 -4.79
CA GLY A 10 -6.91 0.73 -5.53
C GLY A 10 -8.15 1.19 -4.75
N GLN A 11 -8.18 1.02 -3.43
CA GLN A 11 -9.28 1.48 -2.57
C GLN A 11 -8.99 2.76 -1.79
N TRP A 12 -7.76 3.28 -1.86
CA TRP A 12 -7.22 4.31 -0.98
C TRP A 12 -6.89 5.61 -1.74
N ALA A 13 -7.64 5.91 -2.80
CA ALA A 13 -7.41 7.09 -3.65
C ALA A 13 -7.63 8.43 -2.91
N ASP A 14 -8.30 8.39 -1.77
CA ASP A 14 -8.58 9.52 -0.88
C ASP A 14 -7.41 9.89 0.03
N LEU A 15 -6.37 9.03 0.13
CA LEU A 15 -5.20 9.26 0.97
C LEU A 15 -3.95 9.63 0.15
N PRO A 16 -3.11 10.56 0.64
CA PRO A 16 -1.78 10.78 0.08
C PRO A 16 -0.92 9.51 0.16
N LEU A 17 -0.12 9.24 -0.89
CA LEU A 17 0.75 8.06 -0.96
C LEU A 17 1.70 7.94 0.24
N SER A 18 2.23 9.06 0.75
CA SER A 18 3.11 9.08 1.92
C SER A 18 2.41 8.61 3.19
N GLU A 19 1.15 8.97 3.37
CA GLU A 19 0.36 8.53 4.53
C GLU A 19 -0.01 7.06 4.42
N LEU A 20 -0.41 6.62 3.23
CA LEU A 20 -0.71 5.21 2.97
C LEU A 20 0.54 4.33 3.14
N ALA A 21 1.72 4.80 2.71
CA ALA A 21 2.97 4.07 2.88
C ALA A 21 3.35 3.89 4.35
N ALA A 22 3.21 4.94 5.17
CA ALA A 22 3.45 4.85 6.61
C ALA A 22 2.52 3.80 7.26
N LYS A 23 1.21 3.88 6.97
CA LYS A 23 0.21 2.92 7.46
C LYS A 23 0.50 1.49 7.02
N THR A 24 0.89 1.31 5.75
CA THR A 24 1.21 -0.01 5.17
C THR A 24 2.34 -0.70 5.91
N SER A 25 3.38 0.06 6.30
CA SER A 25 4.47 -0.45 7.14
C SER A 25 4.00 -0.81 8.55
N GLU A 26 3.12 -0.02 9.16
CA GLU A 26 2.56 -0.30 10.49
C GLU A 26 1.65 -1.53 10.51
N TRP A 27 0.96 -1.80 9.41
CA TRP A 27 0.07 -2.96 9.23
C TRP A 27 0.81 -4.26 8.91
N GLY A 28 2.11 -4.20 8.64
CA GLY A 28 2.95 -5.37 8.36
C GLY A 28 2.86 -5.89 6.93
N PHE A 29 2.47 -5.05 5.98
CA PHE A 29 2.61 -5.38 4.55
C PHE A 29 4.05 -5.17 4.10
N ASP A 30 4.48 -5.99 3.14
CA ASP A 30 5.84 -5.96 2.59
C ASP A 30 6.00 -4.89 1.49
N GLY A 31 4.91 -4.33 0.99
CA GLY A 31 4.94 -3.32 -0.06
C GLY A 31 3.59 -2.80 -0.51
N LEU A 32 3.63 -1.96 -1.56
CA LEU A 32 2.47 -1.34 -2.18
C LEU A 32 2.38 -1.71 -3.67
N GLU A 33 1.17 -2.01 -4.13
CA GLU A 33 0.83 -2.09 -5.54
C GLU A 33 0.09 -0.79 -5.92
N LEU A 34 0.81 0.08 -6.63
CA LEU A 34 0.35 1.43 -6.97
C LEU A 34 -0.71 1.36 -8.07
N ALA A 35 -1.92 1.83 -7.78
CA ALA A 35 -2.97 1.99 -8.76
C ALA A 35 -2.72 3.28 -9.57
N GLY A 36 -3.04 3.24 -10.87
CA GLY A 36 -2.98 4.39 -11.75
C GLY A 36 -4.27 5.18 -11.67
N TRP A 37 -4.30 6.22 -10.86
CA TRP A 37 -5.49 7.05 -10.63
C TRP A 37 -5.69 8.17 -11.67
N GLY A 38 -4.77 8.27 -12.64
CA GLY A 38 -4.64 9.41 -13.54
C GLY A 38 -3.32 10.13 -13.32
#